data_AF-A0A917FXQ3-F1
#
_entry.id   AF-A0A917FXQ3-F1
#
_cell.length_a   1.000
_cell.length_b   1.000
_cell.length_c   1.000
_cell.angle_alpha   90.00
_cell.angle_beta   90.00
_cell.angle_gamma   90.00
#
_symmetry.space_group_name_H-M   'P 1'
#
loop_
_entity.id
_entity.type
_entity.pdbx_description
1 polymer ?
#
loop_
_entity_poly.entity_id
_entity_poly.type
_entity_poly.pdbx_seq_one_letter_code
_entity_poly.pdbx_strand_id
1 'polypeptide(L)'
;MGAPENTWDEYFSSHGIAIDPQIELSNMDLMVEFAIQGLGVACTIKDYVQKELQNKLLYEVKVTEEIPTRSLGITTKKGMPLSTAAQKFIDILDRQQ
;
A
#
# COMPACT_ATOMS: atom_id res chain seq x y z
N MET A 1 -0.04 3.41 17.26
CA MET A 1 -0.36 2.92 15.91
C MET A 1 -0.76 4.16 15.13
N GLY A 2 0.21 4.79 14.46
CA GLY A 2 -0.01 6.05 13.73
C GLY A 2 -0.91 5.82 12.53
N ALA A 3 -1.71 6.82 12.18
CA ALA A 3 -2.58 6.76 11.01
C ALA A 3 -1.75 6.50 9.74
N PRO A 4 -2.21 5.64 8.82
CA PRO A 4 -1.46 5.26 7.62
C PRO A 4 -1.23 6.41 6.63
N GLU A 5 -1.94 7.52 6.77
CA GLU A 5 -1.93 8.67 5.84
C GLU A 5 -0.56 9.38 5.80
N ASN A 6 0.23 9.38 6.88
CA ASN A 6 1.46 10.20 6.95
C ASN A 6 2.76 9.43 6.62
N THR A 7 2.66 8.18 6.15
CA THR A 7 3.85 7.30 6.02
C THR A 7 4.83 7.78 4.95
N TRP A 8 4.32 8.34 3.85
CA TRP A 8 5.17 8.81 2.74
C TRP A 8 5.82 10.15 3.04
N ASP A 9 5.07 11.10 3.60
CA ASP A 9 5.60 12.40 4.01
C ASP A 9 6.74 12.23 5.01
N GLU A 10 6.57 11.36 6.02
CA GLU A 10 7.61 11.04 6.99
C GLU A 10 8.82 10.36 6.33
N TYR A 11 8.58 9.42 5.41
CA TYR A 11 9.65 8.75 4.67
C TYR A 11 10.47 9.74 3.85
N PHE A 12 9.84 10.57 3.00
CA PHE A 12 10.54 11.56 2.20
C PHE A 12 11.24 12.61 3.07
N SER A 13 10.58 13.09 4.13
CA SER A 13 11.16 14.05 5.07
C SER A 13 12.39 13.50 5.77
N SER A 14 12.39 12.22 6.16
CA SER A 14 13.57 11.56 6.76
C SER A 14 14.77 11.47 5.81
N HIS A 15 14.53 11.55 4.50
CA HIS A 15 15.55 11.63 3.45
C HIS A 15 15.86 13.08 3.03
N GLY A 16 15.34 14.08 3.75
CA GLY A 16 15.54 15.50 3.46
C GLY A 16 14.76 16.01 2.25
N ILE A 17 13.72 15.29 1.83
CA ILE A 17 12.88 15.62 0.68
C ILE A 17 11.54 16.14 1.19
N ALA A 18 11.21 17.40 0.86
CA ALA A 18 9.87 17.94 1.07
C ALA A 18 9.04 17.73 -0.20
N ILE A 19 7.92 17.02 -0.05
CA ILE A 19 6.95 16.82 -1.14
C ILE A 19 5.78 17.79 -0.96
N ASP A 20 5.35 18.40 -2.07
CA ASP A 20 4.21 19.32 -2.13
C ASP A 20 3.31 18.89 -3.31
N PRO A 21 2.48 17.85 -3.12
CA PRO A 21 1.63 17.35 -4.19
C PRO A 21 0.51 18.36 -4.50
N GLN A 22 0.29 18.64 -5.79
CA GLN A 22 -0.86 19.46 -6.21
C GLN A 22 -2.20 18.72 -6.01
N ILE A 23 -2.17 17.39 -6.03
CA ILE A 23 -3.32 16.52 -5.89
C ILE A 23 -2.91 15.31 -5.03
N GLU A 24 -3.69 15.03 -3.99
CA GLU A 24 -3.52 13.85 -3.15
C GLU A 24 -4.77 12.96 -3.26
N LEU A 25 -4.56 11.65 -3.42
CA LEU A 25 -5.63 10.67 -3.61
C LEU A 25 -5.40 9.48 -2.68
N SER A 26 -6.41 9.10 -1.90
CA SER A 26 -6.36 7.92 -1.03
C SER A 26 -6.90 6.64 -1.70
N ASN A 27 -7.62 6.78 -2.83
CA ASN A 27 -8.18 5.65 -3.57
C ASN A 27 -7.15 5.12 -4.59
N MET A 28 -6.81 3.84 -4.45
CA MET A 28 -5.82 3.16 -5.30
C MET A 28 -6.22 3.11 -6.77
N ASP A 29 -7.50 2.85 -7.08
CA ASP A 29 -8.00 2.80 -8.46
C ASP A 29 -7.84 4.16 -9.15
N LEU A 30 -8.21 5.24 -8.45
CA LEU A 30 -8.07 6.60 -8.99
C LEU A 30 -6.60 6.98 -9.18
N MET A 31 -5.72 6.61 -8.25
CA MET A 31 -4.28 6.85 -8.41
C MET A 31 -3.72 6.16 -9.66
N VAL A 32 -4.10 4.90 -9.90
CA VAL A 32 -3.68 4.12 -11.07
C VAL A 32 -4.18 4.77 -12.36
N GLU A 33 -5.46 5.15 -12.43
CA GLU A 33 -6.03 5.82 -13.59
C GLU A 33 -5.33 7.16 -13.89
N PHE A 34 -5.05 7.98 -12.87
CA PHE A 34 -4.32 9.24 -13.06
C PHE A 34 -2.90 9.02 -13.59
N ALA A 35 -2.19 8.01 -13.08
CA ALA A 35 -0.87 7.65 -13.57
C ALA A 35 -0.91 7.19 -15.05
N ILE A 36 -1.93 6.41 -15.45
CA ILE A 36 -2.13 6.00 -16.85
C ILE A 36 -2.37 7.21 -17.76
N GLN A 37 -3.12 8.21 -17.29
CA GLN A 37 -3.35 9.46 -18.02
C GLN A 37 -2.14 10.42 -18.02
N GLY A 38 -1.03 10.06 -17.35
CA GLY A 38 0.17 10.87 -17.28
C GLY A 38 0.06 12.08 -16.33
N LEU A 39 -0.89 12.04 -15.39
CA LEU A 39 -1.15 13.14 -14.44
C LEU A 39 -0.26 13.08 -13.19
N GLY A 40 0.68 12.14 -13.12
CA GLY A 40 1.62 12.04 -12.00
C GLY A 40 2.17 10.64 -11.80
N VAL A 41 2.64 10.38 -10.58
CA VAL A 41 3.19 9.09 -10.14
C VAL A 41 2.30 8.54 -9.05
N ALA A 42 2.01 7.24 -9.11
CA ALA A 42 1.25 6.52 -8.09
C ALA A 42 2.13 5.50 -7.38
N CYS A 43 2.04 5.46 -6.04
CA CYS A 43 2.63 4.37 -5.26
C CYS A 43 1.56 3.32 -4.96
N THR A 44 1.71 2.12 -5.50
CA THR A 44 0.72 1.03 -5.38
C THR A 44 1.39 -0.33 -5.23
N ILE A 45 0.60 -1.36 -4.93
CA ILE A 45 1.07 -2.75 -4.85
C ILE A 45 1.25 -3.25 -6.28
N LYS A 46 2.46 -3.73 -6.60
CA LYS A 46 2.82 -4.19 -7.94
C LYS A 46 1.85 -5.24 -8.50
N ASP A 47 1.41 -6.17 -7.67
CA ASP A 47 0.47 -7.22 -8.04
C ASP A 47 -0.91 -6.70 -8.44
N TYR A 48 -1.29 -5.50 -7.98
CA TYR A 48 -2.54 -4.85 -8.33
C TYR A 48 -2.54 -4.30 -9.77
N VAL A 49 -1.37 -3.95 -10.30
CA VAL A 49 -1.21 -3.27 -11.61
C VAL A 49 -0.48 -4.11 -12.65
N GLN A 50 -0.43 -5.43 -12.46
CA GLN A 50 0.29 -6.34 -13.36
C GLN A 50 -0.20 -6.24 -14.80
N LYS A 51 -1.52 -6.07 -15.00
CA LYS A 51 -2.12 -5.96 -16.33
C LYS A 51 -1.67 -4.70 -17.03
N GLU A 52 -1.65 -3.58 -16.32
CA GLU A 52 -1.26 -2.25 -16.82
C GLU A 52 0.24 -2.24 -17.17
N LEU A 53 1.07 -2.89 -16.35
CA LEU A 53 2.50 -3.08 -16.63
C LEU A 53 2.74 -3.96 -17.87
N GLN A 54 2.04 -5.10 -17.97
CA GLN A 54 2.15 -6.02 -19.12
C GLN A 54 1.72 -5.36 -20.43
N ASN A 55 0.66 -4.55 -20.38
CA ASN A 55 0.13 -3.81 -21.53
C ASN A 55 0.89 -2.51 -21.82
N LYS A 56 1.95 -2.20 -21.05
CA LYS A 56 2.74 -0.97 -21.16
C LYS A 56 1.93 0.32 -21.00
N LEU A 57 0.83 0.27 -20.25
CA LEU A 57 0.07 1.44 -19.83
C LEU A 57 0.75 2.15 -18.67
N LEU A 58 1.48 1.39 -17.84
CA LEU A 58 2.32 1.90 -16.77
C LEU A 58 3.75 1.35 -16.91
N TYR A 59 4.68 2.04 -16.26
CA TYR A 59 6.05 1.58 -16.07
C TYR A 59 6.45 1.76 -14.61
N GLU A 60 7.25 0.82 -14.11
CA GLU A 60 7.78 0.88 -12.75
C GLU A 60 8.94 1.88 -12.69
N VAL A 61 8.85 2.83 -11.75
CA VAL A 61 9.95 3.75 -11.45
C VAL A 61 10.96 3.02 -10.56
N LYS A 62 12.18 2.85 -11.05
CA LYS A 62 13.27 2.25 -10.26
C LYS A 62 13.79 3.29 -9.26
N VAL A 63 13.59 3.01 -7.98
CA VAL A 63 14.16 3.78 -6.87
C VAL A 63 15.53 3.25 -6.49
N THR A 64 16.40 4.12 -5.95
CA THR A 64 17.76 3.74 -5.52
C THR A 64 17.73 3.13 -4.12
N GLU A 65 16.93 3.72 -3.24
CA GLU A 65 16.64 3.23 -1.89
C GLU A 65 15.45 2.27 -1.90
N GLU A 66 15.54 1.20 -1.10
CA GLU A 66 14.42 0.28 -0.93
C GLU A 66 13.30 0.93 -0.11
N ILE A 67 12.07 0.83 -0.64
CA ILE A 67 10.87 1.25 0.09
C ILE A 67 10.68 0.30 1.29
N PRO A 68 10.40 0.84 2.50
CA PRO A 68 10.21 0.02 3.69
C PRO A 68 9.07 -0.98 3.51
N THR A 69 9.32 -2.22 3.92
CA THR A 69 8.32 -3.30 3.85
C THR A 69 7.19 -3.04 4.83
N ARG A 70 5.96 -3.34 4.40
CA ARG A 70 4.76 -3.25 5.25
C ARG A 70 4.33 -4.64 5.68
N SER A 71 4.08 -4.81 6.98
CA SER A 71 3.55 -6.06 7.54
C SER A 71 2.03 -5.98 7.73
N LEU A 72 1.30 -6.99 7.26
CA LEU A 72 -0.10 -7.20 7.61
C LEU A 72 -0.18 -8.10 8.85
N GLY A 73 -1.02 -7.73 9.82
CA GLY A 73 -1.19 -8.48 11.06
C GLY A 73 -2.63 -8.55 11.53
N ILE A 74 -2.93 -9.58 12.32
CA ILE A 74 -4.23 -9.79 12.94
C ILE A 74 -4.15 -9.30 14.40
N THR A 75 -5.08 -8.43 14.80
CA THR A 75 -5.17 -7.94 16.18
C THR A 75 -6.42 -8.50 16.86
N THR A 76 -6.26 -9.02 18.08
CA THR A 76 -7.35 -9.55 18.89
C THR A 76 -7.40 -8.83 20.25
N LYS A 77 -8.58 -8.77 20.87
CA LYS A 77 -8.73 -8.15 22.18
C LYS A 77 -8.21 -9.08 23.27
N LYS A 78 -7.18 -8.65 24.00
CA LYS A 78 -6.61 -9.40 25.13
C LYS A 78 -7.72 -9.76 26.14
N GLY A 79 -7.78 -11.04 26.53
CA GLY A 79 -8.74 -11.55 27.50
C GLY A 79 -10.15 -11.82 26.95
N MET A 80 -10.39 -11.62 25.65
CA MET A 80 -11.64 -11.99 24.99
C MET A 80 -11.39 -13.20 24.09
N PRO A 81 -12.06 -14.34 24.32
CA PRO A 81 -11.94 -15.48 23.43
C PRO A 81 -12.52 -15.12 22.06
N LEU A 82 -11.87 -15.62 21.00
CA LEU A 82 -12.39 -15.50 19.64
C LEU A 82 -13.63 -16.37 19.49
N SER A 83 -14.59 -15.90 18.68
CA SER A 83 -15.69 -16.76 18.25
C SER A 83 -15.16 -17.90 17.37
N THR A 84 -15.91 -19.00 17.30
CA THR A 84 -15.55 -20.11 16.40
C THR A 84 -15.36 -19.66 14.95
N ALA A 85 -16.21 -18.73 14.48
CA ALA A 85 -16.09 -18.15 13.14
C ALA A 85 -14.79 -17.35 12.97
N ALA A 86 -14.44 -16.50 13.94
CA ALA A 86 -13.22 -15.71 13.89
C ALA A 86 -11.96 -16.58 13.92
N GLN A 87 -11.92 -17.61 14.78
CA GLN A 87 -10.80 -18.55 14.81
C GLN A 87 -10.66 -19.28 13.46
N LYS A 88 -11.76 -19.80 12.90
CA LYS A 88 -11.72 -20.47 11.60
C LYS A 88 -11.29 -19.55 10.47
N PHE A 89 -11.67 -18.29 10.50
CA PHE A 89 -11.21 -17.29 9.54
C PHE A 89 -9.69 -17.08 9.63
N ILE A 90 -9.14 -16.92 10.84
CA ILE A 90 -7.68 -16.82 11.04
C ILE A 90 -6.97 -18.08 10.53
N ASP A 91 -7.47 -19.27 10.86
CA ASP A 91 -6.90 -20.53 10.37
C ASP A 91 -6.89 -20.62 8.83
N ILE A 92 -7.84 -19.98 8.15
CA ILE A 92 -7.89 -19.91 6.67
C ILE A 92 -6.79 -18.98 6.15
N LEU A 93 -6.60 -17.82 6.78
CA LEU A 93 -5.57 -16.86 6.39
C LEU A 93 -4.16 -17.42 6.56
N ASP A 94 -3.89 -18.13 7.66
CA ASP A 94 -2.59 -18.74 7.92
C ASP A 94 -2.22 -19.86 6.92
N ARG A 95 -3.21 -20.48 6.26
CA ARG A 95 -2.99 -21.50 5.22
C ARG A 95 -2.73 -20.93 3.83
N GLN A 96 -2.93 -19.63 3.63
CA GLN A 96 -2.82 -18.95 2.33
C GLN A 96 -1.52 -18.15 2.18
N GLN A 97 -0.63 -18.22 3.18
CA GLN A 97 0.75 -17.73 3.12
C GLN A 97 1.72 -18.85 2.75
#